data_AF-A0A815I3R5-F1
#
_entry.id   AF-A0A815I3R5-F1
#
_cell.length_a   1.000
_cell.length_b   1.000
_cell.length_c   1.000
_cell.angle_alpha   90.00
_cell.angle_beta   90.00
_cell.angle_gamma   90.00
#
_symmetry.space_group_name_H-M   'P 1'
#
loop_
_entity.id
_entity.type
_entity.pdbx_description
1 polymer ?
#
loop_
_entity_poly.entity_id
_entity_poly.type
_entity_poly.pdbx_seq_one_letter_code
_entity_poly.pdbx_strand_id
1 'polypeptide(L)'
;MSITEDALIWIDLEMDGLDVAKNCILEIACIVTDFDLKNIHQGPDLVIHHPKSLLDAMGPWCMVHHTRSGLVQQVLDSKLSMFDAETEIINFIEQVTLFSINKQRLILAGNTVYVDRYFLEKDMPRLHSLLDRSILDCSTLNELIYRFNEEICLDAPMKSGNLHRALDDIRNSLEELEYYQKSAFEEKQQTQQIELPLRKDIIGHLIWININSTIIHCILTDSNLNIIDEITDGRTNDDLMNFFHRNKIYEEKLIVVAGKFLGPIRSQLKKIAPQFNEFCHYRSVDVDVVSILCKKWFPNTYERRPFKNDDDDDNDLKKSIELLRFYRSTIFK
;
A
#
# COMPACT_ATOMS: atom_id res chain seq x y z
N MET A 1 1.03 -1.54 -27.10
CA MET A 1 2.45 -1.23 -27.39
C MET A 1 3.28 -1.69 -26.20
N SER A 2 4.56 -1.99 -26.34
CA SER A 2 5.41 -2.24 -25.16
C SER A 2 5.54 -0.97 -24.31
N ILE A 3 5.62 -1.10 -22.99
CA ILE A 3 5.83 0.03 -22.07
C ILE A 3 7.33 0.21 -21.89
N THR A 4 7.88 1.35 -22.33
CA THR A 4 9.33 1.60 -22.33
C THR A 4 9.79 2.59 -21.27
N GLU A 5 8.85 3.20 -20.54
CA GLU A 5 9.12 4.02 -19.35
C GLU A 5 8.87 3.21 -18.07
N ASP A 6 9.00 3.88 -16.91
CA ASP A 6 8.59 3.31 -15.61
C ASP A 6 7.18 2.72 -15.70
N ALA A 7 7.04 1.48 -15.25
CA ALA A 7 5.81 0.70 -15.36
C ALA A 7 5.25 0.37 -13.97
N LEU A 8 3.93 0.25 -13.89
CA LEU A 8 3.23 -0.28 -12.74
C LEU A 8 3.01 -1.78 -12.93
N ILE A 9 3.55 -2.56 -12.00
CA ILE A 9 3.40 -4.00 -11.95
C ILE A 9 2.33 -4.30 -10.90
N TRP A 10 1.10 -4.47 -11.35
CA TRP A 10 -0.03 -4.78 -10.50
C TRP A 10 0.00 -6.25 -10.16
N ILE A 11 0.17 -6.55 -8.87
CA ILE A 11 0.17 -7.92 -8.35
C ILE A 11 -0.78 -7.95 -7.17
N ASP A 12 -1.55 -9.03 -7.10
CA ASP A 12 -2.35 -9.42 -5.95
C ASP A 12 -2.07 -10.89 -5.67
N LEU A 13 -2.05 -11.25 -4.39
CA LEU A 13 -1.74 -12.58 -3.91
C LEU A 13 -2.88 -13.09 -3.03
N GLU A 14 -3.23 -14.36 -3.20
CA GLU A 14 -3.97 -15.08 -2.16
C GLU A 14 -3.01 -15.96 -1.37
N MET A 15 -3.07 -15.88 -0.04
CA MET A 15 -2.18 -16.62 0.86
C MET A 15 -2.97 -17.53 1.78
N ASP A 16 -2.30 -18.54 2.34
CA ASP A 16 -2.88 -19.45 3.34
C ASP A 16 -2.96 -18.80 4.76
N GLY A 17 -2.48 -17.57 4.89
CA GLY A 17 -2.57 -16.71 6.07
C GLY A 17 -1.70 -15.45 5.94
N LEU A 18 -1.64 -14.62 7.00
CA LEU A 18 -0.95 -13.32 7.00
C LEU A 18 0.41 -13.32 7.71
N ASP A 19 0.82 -14.44 8.33
CA ASP A 19 2.12 -14.58 8.97
C ASP A 19 3.16 -14.98 7.93
N VAL A 20 3.84 -14.00 7.34
CA VAL A 20 4.87 -14.19 6.31
C VAL A 20 5.89 -15.27 6.71
N ALA A 21 6.22 -15.43 7.99
CA ALA A 21 7.21 -16.43 8.41
C ALA A 21 6.70 -17.89 8.33
N LYS A 22 5.38 -18.10 8.29
CA LYS A 22 4.74 -19.43 8.35
C LYS A 22 3.89 -19.75 7.13
N ASN A 23 3.30 -18.73 6.54
CA ASN A 23 2.35 -18.81 5.44
C ASN A 23 3.06 -18.71 4.09
N CYS A 24 2.38 -19.07 3.01
CA CYS A 24 2.86 -19.01 1.63
C CYS A 24 1.77 -18.55 0.65
N ILE A 25 2.23 -18.18 -0.56
CA ILE A 25 1.38 -17.81 -1.69
C ILE A 25 0.64 -19.05 -2.23
N LEU A 26 -0.68 -18.93 -2.43
CA LEU A 26 -1.58 -19.91 -3.05
C LEU A 26 -1.98 -19.51 -4.48
N GLU A 27 -2.19 -18.21 -4.73
CA GLU A 27 -2.54 -17.64 -6.03
C GLU A 27 -1.74 -16.36 -6.27
N ILE A 28 -1.37 -16.11 -7.52
CA ILE A 28 -0.78 -14.85 -7.97
C ILE A 28 -1.39 -14.46 -9.31
N ALA A 29 -1.77 -13.19 -9.44
CA ALA A 29 -2.10 -12.60 -10.73
C ALA A 29 -1.22 -11.39 -11.01
N CYS A 30 -1.05 -11.05 -12.30
CA CYS A 30 -0.29 -9.88 -12.71
C CYS A 30 -0.97 -9.11 -13.82
N ILE A 31 -1.00 -7.78 -13.72
CA ILE A 31 -1.29 -6.84 -14.81
C ILE A 31 -0.16 -5.81 -14.89
N VAL A 32 0.22 -5.40 -16.09
CA VAL A 32 1.22 -4.34 -16.28
C VAL A 32 0.55 -3.13 -16.93
N THR A 33 0.77 -1.94 -16.35
CA THR A 33 0.27 -0.68 -16.91
C THR A 33 1.35 0.41 -16.97
N ASP A 34 1.10 1.43 -17.80
CA ASP A 34 1.74 2.73 -17.63
C ASP A 34 1.09 3.53 -16.49
N PHE A 35 1.66 4.68 -16.14
CA PHE A 35 1.14 5.59 -15.11
C PHE A 35 -0.14 6.32 -15.51
N ASP A 36 -0.43 6.37 -16.81
CA ASP A 36 -1.66 6.96 -17.35
C ASP A 36 -2.83 5.97 -17.33
N LEU A 37 -2.57 4.70 -16.99
CA LEU A 37 -3.55 3.60 -17.00
C LEU A 37 -4.20 3.40 -18.39
N LYS A 38 -3.48 3.72 -19.47
CA LYS A 38 -3.97 3.60 -20.86
C LYS A 38 -3.51 2.32 -21.51
N ASN A 39 -2.27 1.91 -21.27
CA ASN A 39 -1.72 0.68 -21.82
C ASN A 39 -1.82 -0.42 -20.77
N ILE A 40 -2.90 -1.21 -20.82
CA ILE A 40 -3.15 -2.30 -19.86
C ILE A 40 -2.84 -3.64 -20.52
N HIS A 41 -1.89 -4.36 -19.94
CA HIS A 41 -1.50 -5.70 -20.36
C HIS A 41 -1.88 -6.68 -19.26
N GLN A 42 -2.92 -7.47 -19.50
CA GLN A 42 -3.30 -8.54 -18.59
C GLN A 42 -2.31 -9.71 -18.72
N GLY A 43 -1.76 -10.14 -17.58
CA GLY A 43 -0.83 -11.24 -17.49
C GLY A 43 -1.45 -12.54 -17.00
N PRO A 44 -0.59 -13.47 -16.52
CA PRO A 44 -1.01 -14.73 -15.93
C PRO A 44 -1.87 -14.54 -14.67
N ASP A 45 -2.75 -15.50 -14.44
CA ASP A 45 -3.55 -15.72 -13.23
C ASP A 45 -3.36 -17.18 -12.81
N LEU A 46 -2.51 -17.39 -11.81
CA LEU A 46 -1.85 -18.66 -11.56
C LEU A 46 -2.14 -19.15 -10.14
N VAL A 47 -2.69 -20.37 -10.05
CA VAL A 47 -2.87 -21.08 -8.78
C VAL A 47 -1.70 -22.05 -8.58
N ILE A 48 -1.05 -21.97 -7.42
CA ILE A 48 0.15 -22.73 -7.08
C ILE A 48 -0.25 -23.99 -6.32
N HIS A 49 0.35 -25.13 -6.67
CA HIS A 49 0.08 -26.39 -6.00
C HIS A 49 0.65 -26.43 -4.59
N HIS A 50 -0.17 -26.89 -3.64
CA HIS A 50 0.26 -27.20 -2.27
C HIS A 50 -0.37 -28.51 -1.78
N PRO A 51 0.33 -29.25 -0.90
CA PRO A 51 -0.22 -30.47 -0.33
C PRO A 51 -1.43 -30.16 0.56
N LYS A 52 -2.38 -31.10 0.63
CA LYS A 52 -3.56 -30.97 1.47
C LYS A 52 -3.24 -30.61 2.94
N SER A 53 -2.15 -31.14 3.49
CA SER A 53 -1.72 -30.85 4.86
C SER A 53 -1.46 -29.36 5.15
N LEU A 54 -1.04 -28.59 4.13
CA LEU A 54 -0.85 -27.14 4.25
C LEU A 54 -2.21 -26.44 4.32
N LEU A 55 -3.12 -26.82 3.42
CA LEU A 55 -4.48 -26.27 3.40
C LEU A 55 -5.25 -26.60 4.69
N ASP A 56 -5.11 -27.83 5.20
CA ASP A 56 -5.72 -28.27 6.45
C ASP A 56 -5.20 -27.48 7.68
N ALA A 57 -4.03 -26.81 7.57
CA ALA A 57 -3.46 -25.97 8.63
C ALA A 57 -3.90 -24.50 8.56
N MET A 58 -4.65 -24.10 7.52
CA MET A 58 -5.15 -22.73 7.38
C MET A 58 -6.08 -22.34 8.53
N GLY A 59 -6.03 -21.06 8.90
CA GLY A 59 -6.98 -20.50 9.86
C GLY A 59 -8.43 -20.58 9.35
N PRO A 60 -9.43 -20.55 10.26
CA PRO A 60 -10.85 -20.69 9.89
C PRO A 60 -11.31 -19.67 8.84
N TRP A 61 -10.81 -18.45 8.92
CA TRP A 61 -11.16 -17.39 7.97
C TRP A 61 -10.67 -17.71 6.56
N CYS A 62 -9.37 -18.01 6.38
CA CYS A 62 -8.80 -18.38 5.09
C CYS A 62 -9.50 -19.62 4.50
N MET A 63 -9.74 -20.65 5.32
CA MET A 63 -10.42 -21.85 4.86
C MET A 63 -11.83 -21.57 4.32
N VAL A 64 -12.63 -20.77 5.03
CA VAL A 64 -13.99 -20.41 4.58
C VAL A 64 -13.97 -19.61 3.28
N HIS A 65 -13.13 -18.58 3.22
CA HIS A 65 -13.06 -17.68 2.05
C HIS A 65 -12.52 -18.41 0.81
N HIS A 66 -11.40 -19.14 0.95
CA HIS A 66 -10.77 -19.87 -0.16
C HIS A 66 -11.59 -21.09 -0.61
N THR A 67 -12.35 -21.70 0.28
CA THR A 67 -13.31 -22.75 -0.13
C THR A 67 -14.44 -22.14 -0.94
N ARG A 68 -15.00 -21.01 -0.48
CA ARG A 68 -16.11 -20.33 -1.16
C ARG A 68 -15.71 -19.81 -2.55
N SER A 69 -14.50 -19.30 -2.70
CA SER A 69 -13.99 -18.81 -4.00
C SER A 69 -13.58 -19.96 -4.96
N GLY A 70 -13.54 -21.20 -4.46
CA GLY A 70 -13.09 -22.39 -5.17
C GLY A 70 -11.57 -22.54 -5.24
N LEU A 71 -10.81 -21.67 -4.58
CA LEU A 71 -9.35 -21.67 -4.60
C LEU A 71 -8.76 -22.94 -3.95
N VAL A 72 -9.34 -23.42 -2.84
CA VAL A 72 -8.86 -24.65 -2.16
C VAL A 72 -8.78 -25.84 -3.12
N GLN A 73 -9.81 -26.04 -3.93
CA GLN A 73 -9.84 -27.15 -4.90
C GLN A 73 -8.84 -26.91 -6.04
N GLN A 74 -8.73 -25.67 -6.53
CA GLN A 74 -7.77 -25.32 -7.58
C GLN A 74 -6.31 -25.51 -7.12
N VAL A 75 -5.99 -25.23 -5.86
CA VAL A 75 -4.65 -25.47 -5.28
C VAL A 75 -4.32 -26.96 -5.28
N LEU A 76 -5.26 -27.81 -4.87
CA LEU A 76 -5.08 -29.27 -4.87
C LEU A 76 -4.90 -29.84 -6.28
N ASP A 77 -5.65 -29.30 -7.25
CA ASP A 77 -5.65 -29.76 -8.64
C ASP A 77 -4.50 -29.17 -9.48
N SER A 78 -3.90 -28.06 -9.03
CA SER A 78 -2.80 -27.40 -9.71
C SER A 78 -1.58 -28.31 -9.83
N LYS A 79 -0.79 -28.05 -10.87
CA LYS A 79 0.51 -28.72 -11.12
C LYS A 79 1.67 -27.73 -11.14
N LEU A 80 1.39 -26.44 -10.96
CA LEU A 80 2.41 -25.40 -10.98
C LEU A 80 3.12 -25.37 -9.64
N SER A 81 4.44 -25.44 -9.66
CA SER A 81 5.24 -25.12 -8.48
C SER A 81 5.35 -23.60 -8.30
N MET A 82 5.75 -23.17 -7.09
CA MET A 82 6.08 -21.77 -6.81
C MET A 82 7.11 -21.21 -7.82
N PHE A 83 8.10 -22.02 -8.19
CA PHE A 83 9.15 -21.64 -9.14
C PHE A 83 8.62 -21.47 -10.57
N ASP A 84 7.69 -22.33 -11.00
CA ASP A 84 7.06 -22.23 -12.32
C ASP A 84 6.22 -20.96 -12.41
N ALA A 85 5.41 -20.69 -11.38
CA ALA A 85 4.58 -19.49 -11.30
C ALA A 85 5.44 -18.21 -11.28
N GLU A 86 6.48 -18.15 -10.46
CA GLU A 86 7.43 -17.03 -10.44
C GLU A 86 8.05 -16.81 -11.83
N THR A 87 8.47 -17.88 -12.51
CA THR A 87 9.09 -17.80 -13.83
C THR A 87 8.11 -17.29 -14.89
N GLU A 88 6.86 -17.72 -14.86
CA GLU A 88 5.83 -17.27 -15.81
C GLU A 88 5.52 -15.78 -15.66
N ILE A 89 5.41 -15.28 -14.41
CA ILE A 89 5.19 -13.86 -14.12
C ILE A 89 6.38 -13.00 -14.59
N ILE A 90 7.62 -13.43 -14.30
CA ILE A 90 8.84 -12.74 -14.76
C ILE A 90 8.87 -12.65 -16.29
N ASN A 91 8.64 -13.77 -16.98
CA ASN A 91 8.66 -13.81 -18.44
C ASN A 91 7.62 -12.84 -19.04
N PHE A 92 6.43 -12.79 -18.46
CA PHE A 92 5.38 -11.87 -18.87
C PHE A 92 5.81 -10.40 -18.68
N ILE A 93 6.33 -10.03 -17.51
CA ILE A 93 6.78 -8.67 -17.22
C ILE A 93 7.90 -8.26 -18.19
N GLU A 94 8.90 -9.11 -18.38
CA GLU A 94 10.02 -8.83 -19.30
C GLU A 94 9.52 -8.63 -20.75
N GLN A 95 8.57 -9.45 -21.19
CA GLN A 95 8.00 -9.35 -22.53
C GLN A 95 7.23 -8.04 -22.75
N VAL A 96 6.45 -7.59 -21.77
CA VAL A 96 5.60 -6.39 -21.89
C VAL A 96 6.44 -5.10 -21.77
N THR A 97 7.40 -5.09 -20.87
CA THR A 97 8.17 -3.89 -20.51
C THR A 97 9.48 -3.76 -21.29
N LEU A 98 9.92 -4.82 -21.97
CA LEU A 98 11.26 -4.91 -22.57
C LEU A 98 12.35 -4.60 -21.53
N PHE A 99 12.13 -5.01 -20.27
CA PHE A 99 12.96 -4.65 -19.12
C PHE A 99 14.45 -4.92 -19.35
N SER A 100 14.78 -6.07 -19.94
CA SER A 100 16.15 -6.49 -20.27
C SER A 100 16.90 -5.53 -21.20
N ILE A 101 16.19 -4.60 -21.85
CA ILE A 101 16.73 -3.58 -22.75
C ILE A 101 16.73 -2.21 -22.07
N ASN A 102 15.59 -1.80 -21.51
CA ASN A 102 15.33 -0.41 -21.13
C ASN A 102 15.69 -0.08 -19.67
N LYS A 103 15.77 -1.08 -18.78
CA LYS A 103 16.10 -0.91 -17.35
C LYS A 103 15.28 0.18 -16.64
N GLN A 104 14.01 0.34 -17.01
CA GLN A 104 13.09 1.27 -16.33
C GLN A 104 12.78 0.80 -14.89
N ARG A 105 12.16 1.66 -14.08
CA ARG A 105 11.65 1.23 -12.78
C ARG A 105 10.39 0.40 -12.96
N LEU A 106 10.31 -0.72 -12.24
CA LEU A 106 9.14 -1.59 -12.18
C LEU A 106 8.52 -1.45 -10.79
N ILE A 107 7.49 -0.62 -10.66
CA ILE A 107 6.91 -0.26 -9.36
C ILE A 107 5.75 -1.20 -9.06
N LEU A 108 5.84 -1.93 -7.95
CA LEU A 108 4.77 -2.80 -7.48
C LEU A 108 3.54 -1.97 -7.13
N ALA A 109 2.39 -2.31 -7.69
CA ALA A 109 1.13 -1.61 -7.52
C ALA A 109 0.02 -2.57 -7.04
N GLY A 110 -0.92 -2.06 -6.25
CA GLY A 110 -2.05 -2.85 -5.75
C GLY A 110 -2.68 -2.22 -4.52
N ASN A 111 -3.60 -2.94 -3.89
CA ASN A 111 -4.26 -2.51 -2.66
C ASN A 111 -3.64 -3.18 -1.44
N THR A 112 -3.15 -2.42 -0.46
CA THR A 112 -2.42 -2.97 0.71
C THR A 112 -1.20 -3.80 0.28
N VAL A 113 -0.61 -3.44 -0.86
CA VAL A 113 0.39 -4.25 -1.61
C VAL A 113 1.74 -4.40 -0.88
N TYR A 114 1.96 -3.64 0.19
CA TYR A 114 3.14 -3.85 1.04
C TYR A 114 3.15 -5.24 1.70
N VAL A 115 1.97 -5.85 1.93
CA VAL A 115 1.86 -7.22 2.44
C VAL A 115 2.34 -8.20 1.37
N ASP A 116 1.88 -8.03 0.14
CA ASP A 116 2.28 -8.88 -1.00
C ASP A 116 3.78 -8.82 -1.22
N ARG A 117 4.37 -7.63 -1.12
CA ARG A 117 5.81 -7.45 -1.22
C ARG A 117 6.60 -8.38 -0.29
N TYR A 118 6.12 -8.59 0.94
CA TYR A 118 6.80 -9.48 1.89
C TYR A 118 6.71 -10.95 1.52
N PHE A 119 5.57 -11.37 0.98
CA PHE A 119 5.44 -12.73 0.45
C PHE A 119 6.30 -12.91 -0.80
N LEU A 120 6.35 -11.91 -1.69
CA LEU A 120 7.25 -11.94 -2.84
C LEU A 120 8.72 -12.03 -2.41
N GLU A 121 9.16 -11.23 -1.43
CA GLU A 121 10.54 -11.27 -0.93
C GLU A 121 10.94 -12.68 -0.43
N LYS A 122 10.01 -13.39 0.20
CA LYS A 122 10.23 -14.73 0.76
C LYS A 122 10.06 -15.86 -0.26
N ASP A 123 8.93 -15.89 -0.97
CA ASP A 123 8.50 -17.01 -1.80
C ASP A 123 8.86 -16.85 -3.28
N MET A 124 9.01 -15.62 -3.76
CA MET A 124 9.36 -15.27 -5.14
C MET A 124 10.50 -14.24 -5.22
N PRO A 125 11.68 -14.56 -4.67
CA PRO A 125 12.77 -13.59 -4.50
C PRO A 125 13.36 -13.09 -5.84
N ARG A 126 13.27 -13.86 -6.93
CA ARG A 126 13.73 -13.42 -8.25
C ARG A 126 12.78 -12.33 -8.77
N LEU A 127 11.47 -12.54 -8.66
CA LEU A 127 10.49 -11.53 -9.04
C LEU A 127 10.64 -10.27 -8.17
N HIS A 128 10.74 -10.43 -6.85
CA HIS A 128 10.96 -9.31 -5.93
C HIS A 128 12.21 -8.50 -6.30
N SER A 129 13.30 -9.16 -6.74
CA SER A 129 14.55 -8.47 -7.13
C SER A 129 14.45 -7.60 -8.39
N LEU A 130 13.45 -7.84 -9.25
CA LEU A 130 13.18 -7.01 -10.43
C LEU A 130 12.41 -5.73 -10.07
N LEU A 131 11.68 -5.75 -8.96
CA LEU A 131 10.79 -4.66 -8.55
C LEU A 131 11.59 -3.56 -7.85
N ASP A 132 11.22 -2.31 -8.14
CA ASP A 132 11.70 -1.14 -7.44
C ASP A 132 11.35 -1.21 -5.95
N ARG A 133 12.07 -0.49 -5.08
CA ARG A 133 11.79 -0.47 -3.64
C ARG A 133 10.49 0.27 -3.34
N SER A 134 10.16 1.28 -4.14
CA SER A 134 8.89 2.00 -4.03
C SER A 134 7.71 1.10 -4.39
N ILE A 135 6.57 1.39 -3.78
CA ILE A 135 5.29 0.77 -4.09
C ILE A 135 4.26 1.85 -4.43
N LEU A 136 3.24 1.48 -5.19
CA LEU A 136 2.04 2.26 -5.41
C LEU A 136 0.87 1.54 -4.71
N ASP A 137 0.62 1.91 -3.46
CA ASP A 137 -0.46 1.32 -2.66
C ASP A 137 -1.74 2.16 -2.80
N CYS A 138 -2.72 1.65 -3.53
CA CYS A 138 -4.02 2.30 -3.76
C CYS A 138 -4.77 2.56 -2.45
N SER A 139 -4.54 1.77 -1.39
CA SER A 139 -5.16 1.99 -0.10
C SER A 139 -4.68 3.29 0.56
N THR A 140 -3.48 3.79 0.21
CA THR A 140 -3.05 5.13 0.63
C THR A 140 -3.98 6.21 0.08
N LEU A 141 -4.34 6.12 -1.20
CA LEU A 141 -5.23 7.10 -1.82
C LEU A 141 -6.63 7.03 -1.24
N ASN A 142 -7.18 5.84 -1.05
CA ASN A 142 -8.48 5.65 -0.41
C ASN A 142 -8.51 6.32 0.99
N GLU A 143 -7.50 6.06 1.83
CA GLU A 143 -7.41 6.68 3.17
C GLU A 143 -7.26 8.21 3.14
N LEU A 144 -6.53 8.75 2.18
CA LEU A 144 -6.36 10.20 2.02
C LEU A 144 -7.62 10.86 1.47
N ILE A 145 -8.23 10.29 0.43
CA ILE A 145 -9.42 10.83 -0.23
C ILE A 145 -10.60 10.75 0.73
N TYR A 146 -10.79 9.66 1.48
CA TYR A 146 -11.81 9.60 2.53
C TYR A 146 -11.69 10.76 3.54
N ARG A 147 -10.46 11.12 3.92
CA ARG A 147 -10.20 12.23 4.84
C ARG A 147 -10.39 13.59 4.20
N PHE A 148 -9.93 13.77 2.97
CA PHE A 148 -9.92 15.07 2.29
C PHE A 148 -11.24 15.41 1.62
N ASN A 149 -11.92 14.41 1.08
CA ASN A 149 -13.18 14.52 0.37
C ASN A 149 -13.96 13.19 0.42
N GLU A 150 -14.70 13.00 1.52
CA GLU A 150 -15.43 11.76 1.80
C GLU A 150 -16.44 11.43 0.70
N GLU A 151 -17.11 12.42 0.11
CA GLU A 151 -18.10 12.20 -0.96
C GLU A 151 -17.47 11.51 -2.17
N ILE A 152 -16.31 11.98 -2.63
CA ILE A 152 -15.55 11.34 -3.72
C ILE A 152 -15.16 9.91 -3.32
N CYS A 153 -14.76 9.68 -2.07
CA CYS A 153 -14.41 8.33 -1.64
C CYS A 153 -15.60 7.37 -1.64
N LEU A 154 -16.77 7.83 -1.20
CA LEU A 154 -18.00 7.04 -1.11
C LEU A 154 -18.63 6.76 -2.49
N ASP A 155 -18.38 7.63 -3.47
CA ASP A 155 -18.81 7.47 -4.86
C ASP A 155 -17.87 6.59 -5.69
N ALA A 156 -16.79 6.06 -5.09
CA ALA A 156 -15.89 5.13 -5.77
C ALA A 156 -16.63 3.84 -6.20
N PRO A 157 -16.24 3.23 -7.33
CA PRO A 157 -16.85 1.99 -7.83
C PRO A 157 -16.89 0.89 -6.76
N MET A 158 -18.05 0.25 -6.60
CA MET A 158 -18.17 -0.90 -5.72
C MET A 158 -17.38 -2.07 -6.29
N LYS A 159 -16.59 -2.73 -5.43
CA LYS A 159 -15.89 -3.97 -5.80
C LYS A 159 -16.86 -5.00 -6.35
N SER A 160 -16.52 -5.58 -7.50
CA SER A 160 -17.34 -6.56 -8.20
C SER A 160 -16.51 -7.79 -8.59
N GLY A 161 -17.15 -8.85 -9.11
CA GLY A 161 -16.48 -10.10 -9.46
C GLY A 161 -16.31 -11.08 -8.29
N ASN A 162 -15.36 -12.01 -8.40
CA ASN A 162 -15.09 -12.99 -7.37
C ASN A 162 -14.12 -12.39 -6.34
N LEU A 163 -14.66 -11.69 -5.34
CA LEU A 163 -13.87 -11.15 -4.24
C LEU A 163 -13.02 -12.25 -3.59
N HIS A 164 -11.76 -11.96 -3.31
CA HIS A 164 -10.74 -12.93 -2.88
C HIS A 164 -10.29 -13.87 -4.02
N ARG A 165 -10.03 -13.26 -5.17
CA ARG A 165 -9.33 -13.86 -6.31
C ARG A 165 -8.42 -12.81 -6.93
N ALA A 166 -7.16 -13.18 -7.10
CA ALA A 166 -6.10 -12.21 -7.37
C ALA A 166 -6.40 -11.32 -8.59
N LEU A 167 -6.78 -11.90 -9.73
CA LEU A 167 -7.00 -11.11 -10.95
C LEU A 167 -8.19 -10.15 -10.85
N ASP A 168 -9.28 -10.55 -10.19
CA ASP A 168 -10.46 -9.69 -10.02
C ASP A 168 -10.16 -8.57 -9.02
N ASP A 169 -9.40 -8.84 -7.96
CA ASP A 169 -8.97 -7.81 -7.00
C ASP A 169 -8.00 -6.78 -7.61
N ILE A 170 -7.12 -7.19 -8.54
CA ILE A 170 -6.31 -6.24 -9.34
C ILE A 170 -7.22 -5.35 -10.20
N ARG A 171 -8.19 -5.93 -10.91
CA ARG A 171 -9.11 -5.17 -11.79
C ARG A 171 -9.92 -4.14 -10.99
N ASN A 172 -10.41 -4.53 -9.81
CA ASN A 172 -11.10 -3.61 -8.91
C ASN A 172 -10.17 -2.46 -8.47
N SER A 173 -8.90 -2.75 -8.18
CA SER A 173 -7.91 -1.74 -7.78
C SER A 173 -7.56 -0.77 -8.92
N LEU A 174 -7.50 -1.27 -10.16
CA LEU A 174 -7.32 -0.44 -11.37
C LEU A 174 -8.51 0.50 -11.58
N GLU A 175 -9.73 -0.02 -11.50
CA GLU A 175 -10.95 0.77 -11.66
C GLU A 175 -11.06 1.87 -10.58
N GLU A 176 -10.74 1.53 -9.34
CA GLU A 176 -10.66 2.49 -8.21
C GLU A 176 -9.62 3.59 -8.48
N LEU A 177 -8.40 3.23 -8.92
CA LEU A 177 -7.36 4.22 -9.22
C LEU A 177 -7.73 5.12 -10.40
N GLU A 178 -8.31 4.56 -11.47
CA GLU A 178 -8.80 5.34 -12.62
C GLU A 178 -9.89 6.34 -12.20
N TYR A 179 -10.80 5.90 -11.32
CA TYR A 179 -11.83 6.78 -10.77
C TYR A 179 -11.20 7.91 -9.94
N TYR A 180 -10.28 7.59 -9.03
CA TYR A 180 -9.62 8.62 -8.22
C TYR A 180 -8.80 9.59 -9.07
N GLN A 181 -8.06 9.11 -10.07
CA GLN A 181 -7.30 9.95 -11.00
C GLN A 181 -8.19 11.04 -11.65
N LYS A 182 -9.43 10.69 -12.04
CA LYS A 182 -10.38 11.61 -12.69
C LYS A 182 -11.14 12.49 -11.68
N SER A 183 -11.52 11.91 -10.55
CA SER A 183 -12.47 12.52 -9.63
C SER A 183 -11.78 13.30 -8.52
N ALA A 184 -10.71 12.76 -7.91
CA ALA A 184 -10.09 13.29 -6.69
C ALA A 184 -8.91 14.25 -6.91
N PHE A 185 -8.33 14.27 -8.11
CA PHE A 185 -7.15 15.09 -8.41
C PHE A 185 -7.44 16.23 -9.39
N GLU A 186 -6.79 17.38 -9.16
CA GLU A 186 -6.79 18.57 -10.02
C GLU A 186 -5.60 19.46 -9.71
N GLU A 187 -4.84 19.91 -10.72
CA GLU A 187 -3.72 20.84 -10.51
C GLU A 187 -4.22 22.26 -10.19
N LYS A 188 -3.97 22.72 -8.96
CA LYS A 188 -4.34 24.06 -8.51
C LYS A 188 -3.20 25.04 -8.82
N GLN A 189 -3.50 26.13 -9.53
CA GLN A 189 -2.50 27.15 -9.88
C GLN A 189 -1.94 27.89 -8.66
N GLN A 190 -2.71 27.98 -7.57
CA GLN A 190 -2.31 28.57 -6.30
C GLN A 190 -2.69 27.64 -5.16
N THR A 191 -1.86 27.60 -4.12
CA THR A 191 -2.13 26.87 -2.88
C THR A 191 -3.43 27.38 -2.26
N GLN A 192 -4.42 26.51 -2.13
CA GLN A 192 -5.64 26.83 -1.40
C GLN A 192 -5.54 26.25 0.02
N GLN A 193 -5.65 27.11 1.04
CA GLN A 193 -5.88 26.65 2.40
C GLN A 193 -7.35 26.24 2.52
N ILE A 194 -7.63 24.96 2.24
CA ILE A 194 -8.92 24.36 2.52
C ILE A 194 -8.83 23.76 3.92
N GLU A 195 -9.30 24.50 4.93
CA GLU A 195 -9.53 23.92 6.26
C GLU A 195 -10.79 23.04 6.19
N LEU A 196 -10.62 21.75 6.44
CA LEU A 196 -11.76 20.86 6.63
C LEU A 196 -12.39 21.18 7.99
N PRO A 197 -13.72 21.02 8.12
CA PRO A 197 -14.36 21.04 9.43
C PRO A 197 -13.59 20.12 10.37
N LEU A 198 -13.23 20.62 11.56
CA LEU A 198 -12.59 19.80 12.57
C LEU A 198 -13.51 18.63 12.91
N ARG A 199 -13.12 17.44 12.45
CA ARG A 199 -13.76 16.19 12.84
C ARG A 199 -13.52 16.00 14.34
N LYS A 200 -14.59 15.80 15.09
CA LYS A 200 -14.51 15.54 16.54
C LYS A 200 -14.11 14.10 16.84
N ASP A 201 -14.26 13.22 15.86
CA ASP A 201 -13.93 11.82 15.91
C ASP A 201 -12.48 11.56 15.47
N ILE A 202 -11.82 10.67 16.21
CA ILE A 202 -10.41 10.30 16.01
C ILE A 202 -10.17 9.52 14.71
N ILE A 203 -11.23 9.09 14.01
CA ILE A 203 -11.18 8.39 12.72
C ILE A 203 -10.45 9.24 11.66
N GLY A 204 -10.58 10.56 11.74
CA GLY A 204 -9.90 11.48 10.83
C GLY A 204 -8.39 11.64 11.10
N HIS A 205 -7.89 11.21 12.26
CA HIS A 205 -6.51 11.41 12.67
C HIS A 205 -5.54 10.44 11.98
N LEU A 206 -4.27 10.82 11.92
CA LEU A 206 -3.17 9.99 11.46
C LEU A 206 -2.10 9.88 12.54
N ILE A 207 -1.50 8.70 12.65
CA ILE A 207 -0.33 8.48 13.48
C ILE A 207 0.91 8.34 12.60
N TRP A 208 1.78 9.32 12.67
CA TRP A 208 3.01 9.34 11.91
C TRP A 208 4.07 8.59 12.67
N ILE A 209 4.75 7.63 12.06
CA ILE A 209 5.79 6.85 12.72
C ILE A 209 7.05 6.77 11.88
N ASN A 210 8.16 6.90 12.57
CA ASN A 210 9.47 6.49 12.10
C ASN A 210 10.18 5.71 13.22
N ILE A 211 10.96 4.71 12.84
CA ILE A 211 11.77 3.91 13.76
C ILE A 211 13.23 4.04 13.35
N ASN A 212 14.03 4.66 14.21
CA ASN A 212 15.48 4.72 14.06
C ASN A 212 16.15 3.89 15.16
N SER A 213 16.76 2.78 14.76
CA SER A 213 17.40 1.81 15.66
C SER A 213 16.41 1.23 16.67
N THR A 214 16.31 1.82 17.86
CA THR A 214 15.35 1.43 18.92
C THR A 214 14.49 2.60 19.39
N ILE A 215 14.61 3.76 18.74
CA ILE A 215 13.84 4.95 19.07
C ILE A 215 12.70 5.06 18.06
N ILE A 216 11.50 5.21 18.59
CA ILE A 216 10.25 5.39 17.87
C ILE A 216 9.89 6.86 18.00
N HIS A 217 9.95 7.58 16.88
CA HIS A 217 9.41 8.92 16.76
C HIS A 217 7.97 8.78 16.28
N CYS A 218 7.05 9.39 17.01
CA CYS A 218 5.63 9.31 16.71
C CYS A 218 4.97 10.69 16.83
N ILE A 219 4.19 11.07 15.82
CA ILE A 219 3.43 12.33 15.79
C ILE A 219 1.96 12.01 15.53
N LEU A 220 1.06 12.54 16.34
CA LEU A 220 -0.39 12.47 16.10
C LEU A 220 -0.83 13.75 15.38
N THR A 221 -1.55 13.62 14.27
CA THR A 221 -2.15 14.76 13.57
C THR A 221 -3.65 14.67 13.45
N ASP A 222 -4.32 15.82 13.41
CA ASP A 222 -5.74 15.90 13.06
C ASP A 222 -6.01 15.62 11.57
N SER A 223 -7.27 15.64 11.16
CA SER A 223 -7.68 15.48 9.75
C SER A 223 -7.17 16.62 8.84
N ASN A 224 -6.78 17.75 9.43
CA ASN A 224 -6.14 18.86 8.74
C ASN A 224 -4.61 18.75 8.69
N LEU A 225 -4.05 17.64 9.18
CA LEU A 225 -2.62 17.38 9.32
C LEU A 225 -1.93 18.32 10.33
N ASN A 226 -2.69 18.94 11.25
CA ASN A 226 -2.13 19.71 12.36
C ASN A 226 -1.62 18.78 13.44
N ILE A 227 -0.40 19.04 13.90
CA ILE A 227 0.22 18.28 14.99
C ILE A 227 -0.59 18.53 16.26
N ILE A 228 -1.13 17.44 16.83
CA ILE A 228 -1.84 17.41 18.10
C ILE A 228 -0.83 17.16 19.22
N ASP A 229 0.01 16.15 19.04
CA ASP A 229 0.95 15.67 20.05
C ASP A 229 2.13 14.92 19.39
N GLU A 230 3.24 14.81 20.10
CA GLU A 230 4.49 14.23 19.61
C GLU A 230 5.24 13.51 20.75
N ILE A 231 5.87 12.39 20.40
CA ILE A 231 6.86 11.69 21.22
C ILE A 231 8.07 11.37 20.35
N THR A 232 9.24 11.90 20.69
CA THR A 232 10.47 11.77 19.87
C THR A 232 11.39 10.66 20.34
N ASP A 233 11.19 10.15 21.55
CA ASP A 233 12.10 9.26 22.26
C ASP A 233 11.42 7.98 22.78
N GLY A 234 10.30 7.57 22.18
CA GLY A 234 9.59 6.34 22.53
C GLY A 234 10.48 5.12 22.29
N ARG A 235 10.47 4.14 23.20
CA ARG A 235 11.35 2.94 23.09
C ARG A 235 10.60 1.65 23.31
N THR A 236 9.50 1.71 24.04
CA THR A 236 8.75 0.55 24.49
C THR A 236 7.31 0.62 24.04
N ASN A 237 6.64 -0.53 24.05
CA ASN A 237 5.19 -0.61 23.91
C ASN A 237 4.47 0.34 24.88
N ASP A 238 4.91 0.39 26.14
CA ASP A 238 4.27 1.20 27.18
C ASP A 238 4.40 2.70 26.92
N ASP A 239 5.53 3.16 26.38
CA ASP A 239 5.69 4.57 25.98
C ASP A 239 4.64 4.98 24.94
N LEU A 240 4.42 4.12 23.94
CA LEU A 240 3.45 4.38 22.89
C LEU A 240 2.00 4.20 23.35
N MET A 241 1.73 3.24 24.24
CA MET A 241 0.40 3.09 24.84
C MET A 241 0.06 4.27 25.75
N ASN A 242 1.02 4.78 26.53
CA ASN A 242 0.84 6.02 27.31
C ASN A 242 0.58 7.22 26.39
N PHE A 243 1.24 7.28 25.23
CA PHE A 243 0.96 8.26 24.19
C PHE A 243 -0.47 8.15 23.65
N PHE A 244 -0.99 6.94 23.43
CA PHE A 244 -2.40 6.74 23.04
C PHE A 244 -3.39 7.12 24.14
N HIS A 245 -3.14 6.70 25.39
CA HIS A 245 -4.02 7.03 26.51
C HIS A 245 -4.11 8.53 26.78
N ARG A 246 -2.99 9.27 26.76
CA ARG A 246 -3.01 10.73 26.97
C ARG A 246 -3.76 11.48 25.86
N ASN A 247 -3.82 10.89 24.66
CA ASN A 247 -4.60 11.38 23.52
C ASN A 247 -6.01 10.78 23.42
N LYS A 248 -6.46 10.05 24.45
CA LYS A 248 -7.80 9.43 24.54
C LYS A 248 -8.10 8.42 23.42
N ILE A 249 -7.07 7.72 22.95
CA ILE A 249 -7.19 6.61 22.00
C ILE A 249 -7.30 5.32 22.81
N TYR A 250 -8.49 4.73 22.83
CA TYR A 250 -8.80 3.53 23.63
C TYR A 250 -9.34 2.36 22.80
N GLU A 251 -9.64 2.60 21.53
CA GLU A 251 -10.24 1.61 20.63
C GLU A 251 -9.20 1.04 19.66
N GLU A 252 -9.25 -0.28 19.47
CA GLU A 252 -8.36 -0.98 18.58
C GLU A 252 -8.68 -0.70 17.10
N LYS A 253 -7.66 -0.82 16.23
CA LYS A 253 -7.77 -0.68 14.77
C LYS A 253 -8.40 0.62 14.29
N LEU A 254 -8.28 1.70 15.05
CA LEU A 254 -8.97 2.95 14.75
C LEU A 254 -8.12 3.94 13.96
N ILE A 255 -6.82 4.00 14.26
CA ILE A 255 -5.92 5.03 13.74
C ILE A 255 -5.04 4.49 12.62
N VAL A 256 -4.96 5.21 11.52
CA VAL A 256 -4.14 4.83 10.35
C VAL A 256 -2.71 5.35 10.52
N VAL A 257 -1.74 4.47 10.27
CA VAL A 257 -0.31 4.83 10.31
C VAL A 257 0.08 5.53 9.02
N ALA A 258 0.78 6.66 9.15
CA ALA A 258 1.30 7.47 8.06
C ALA A 258 2.83 7.62 8.16
N GLY A 259 3.48 7.87 7.02
CA GLY A 259 4.93 8.03 6.96
C GLY A 259 5.47 7.72 5.57
N LYS A 260 6.76 7.42 5.49
CA LYS A 260 7.44 6.93 4.30
C LYS A 260 7.96 5.51 4.57
N PHE A 261 8.05 4.68 3.53
CA PHE A 261 8.58 3.32 3.63
C PHE A 261 7.94 2.50 4.77
N LEU A 262 6.61 2.53 4.85
CA LEU A 262 5.88 2.03 6.02
C LEU A 262 5.89 0.51 6.17
N GLY A 263 6.14 -0.26 5.11
CA GLY A 263 6.23 -1.71 5.18
C GLY A 263 7.19 -2.16 6.29
N PRO A 264 8.50 -1.87 6.18
CA PRO A 264 9.50 -2.23 7.20
C PRO A 264 9.14 -1.77 8.61
N ILE A 265 8.58 -0.57 8.72
CA ILE A 265 8.12 0.01 9.98
C ILE A 265 7.02 -0.86 10.61
N ARG A 266 6.02 -1.31 9.83
CA ARG A 266 4.95 -2.20 10.33
C ARG A 266 5.50 -3.53 10.83
N SER A 267 6.46 -4.12 10.13
CA SER A 267 7.11 -5.38 10.55
C SER A 267 7.88 -5.20 11.87
N GLN A 268 8.55 -4.05 12.06
CA GLN A 268 9.24 -3.72 13.29
C GLN A 268 8.27 -3.43 14.45
N LEU A 269 7.21 -2.65 14.21
CA LEU A 269 6.18 -2.33 15.22
C LEU A 269 5.56 -3.59 15.84
N LYS A 270 5.22 -4.58 15.03
CA LYS A 270 4.70 -5.88 15.51
C LYS A 270 5.64 -6.57 16.52
N LYS A 271 6.95 -6.33 16.43
CA LYS A 271 7.96 -6.94 17.31
C LYS A 271 8.23 -6.11 18.56
N ILE A 272 8.35 -4.79 18.42
CA ILE A 272 8.79 -3.89 19.50
C ILE A 272 7.62 -3.30 20.31
N ALA A 273 6.46 -3.15 19.68
CA ALA A 273 5.26 -2.53 20.28
C ALA A 273 3.98 -3.24 19.78
N PRO A 274 3.78 -4.53 20.11
CA PRO A 274 2.69 -5.34 19.59
C PRO A 274 1.30 -4.80 19.95
N GLN A 275 1.10 -4.37 21.20
CA GLN A 275 -0.20 -3.84 21.65
C GLN A 275 -0.51 -2.52 20.95
N PHE A 276 0.48 -1.63 20.82
CA PHE A 276 0.31 -0.42 20.04
C PHE A 276 -0.09 -0.72 18.59
N ASN A 277 0.54 -1.73 17.98
CA ASN A 277 0.21 -2.14 16.61
C ASN A 277 -1.21 -2.69 16.47
N GLU A 278 -1.80 -3.30 17.51
CA GLU A 278 -3.21 -3.74 17.51
C GLU A 278 -4.20 -2.55 17.46
N PHE A 279 -3.79 -1.40 18.01
CA PHE A 279 -4.58 -0.17 17.95
C PHE A 279 -4.48 0.54 16.60
N CYS A 280 -3.40 0.31 15.86
CA CYS A 280 -3.26 0.80 14.50
C CYS A 280 -4.15 0.01 13.54
N HIS A 281 -4.88 0.72 12.69
CA HIS A 281 -5.58 0.16 11.54
C HIS A 281 -4.57 -0.56 10.61
N TYR A 282 -5.02 -1.56 9.86
CA TYR A 282 -4.15 -2.38 9.01
C TYR A 282 -3.66 -1.64 7.76
N ARG A 283 -4.46 -0.69 7.25
CA ARG A 283 -4.07 0.21 6.16
C ARG A 283 -3.07 1.25 6.62
N SER A 284 -2.36 1.82 5.66
CA SER A 284 -1.35 2.84 5.88
C SER A 284 -1.42 3.92 4.82
N VAL A 285 -0.91 5.11 5.15
CA VAL A 285 -0.72 6.23 4.24
C VAL A 285 0.77 6.41 3.99
N ASP A 286 1.26 5.97 2.83
CA ASP A 286 2.64 6.18 2.41
C ASP A 286 2.75 7.45 1.53
N VAL A 287 3.42 8.48 2.04
CA VAL A 287 3.53 9.78 1.35
C VAL A 287 4.28 9.65 0.02
N ASP A 288 5.13 8.62 -0.14
CA ASP A 288 5.85 8.40 -1.39
C ASP A 288 4.90 7.99 -2.52
N VAL A 289 3.78 7.34 -2.23
CA VAL A 289 2.73 7.02 -3.24
C VAL A 289 2.21 8.30 -3.90
N VAL A 290 1.90 9.33 -3.10
CA VAL A 290 1.44 10.62 -3.60
C VAL A 290 2.54 11.32 -4.39
N SER A 291 3.79 11.24 -3.92
CA SER A 291 4.95 11.82 -4.61
C SER A 291 5.19 11.20 -5.99
N ILE A 292 5.11 9.87 -6.09
CA ILE A 292 5.26 9.11 -7.35
C ILE A 292 4.18 9.53 -8.35
N LEU A 293 2.93 9.57 -7.90
CA LEU A 293 1.80 9.98 -8.74
C LEU A 293 1.90 11.46 -9.15
N CYS A 294 2.22 12.35 -8.21
CA CYS A 294 2.40 13.77 -8.51
C CYS A 294 3.52 14.00 -9.53
N LYS A 295 4.63 13.26 -9.44
CA LYS A 295 5.74 13.36 -10.41
C LYS A 295 5.29 13.04 -11.84
N LYS A 296 4.37 12.08 -11.99
CA LYS A 296 3.89 11.62 -13.30
C LYS A 296 2.71 12.44 -13.80
N TRP A 297 1.71 12.70 -12.97
CA TRP A 297 0.48 13.39 -13.37
C TRP A 297 0.61 14.92 -13.33
N PHE A 298 1.43 15.47 -12.42
CA PHE A 298 1.55 16.91 -12.17
C PHE A 298 3.02 17.35 -12.03
N PRO A 299 3.89 17.16 -13.06
CA PRO A 299 5.33 17.35 -12.94
C PRO A 299 5.72 18.78 -12.52
N ASN A 300 4.99 19.81 -12.96
CA ASN A 300 5.25 21.20 -12.57
C ASN A 300 5.01 21.42 -11.07
N THR A 301 3.97 20.80 -10.51
CA THR A 301 3.68 20.85 -9.08
C THR A 301 4.68 20.03 -8.28
N TYR A 302 5.10 18.87 -8.79
CA TYR A 302 6.15 18.07 -8.17
C TYR A 302 7.46 18.86 -7.99
N GLU A 303 7.86 19.67 -8.97
CA GLU A 303 9.05 20.52 -8.90
C GLU A 303 8.95 21.70 -7.93
N ARG A 304 7.76 22.03 -7.44
CA ARG A 304 7.51 23.09 -6.45
C ARG A 304 7.41 22.58 -5.01
N ARG A 305 7.51 21.27 -4.80
CA ARG A 305 7.42 20.66 -3.46
C ARG A 305 8.46 21.27 -2.50
N PRO A 306 8.15 21.38 -1.19
CA PRO A 306 8.99 22.08 -0.21
C PRO A 306 10.38 21.45 -0.01
N PHE A 307 10.54 20.15 -0.29
CA PHE A 307 11.79 19.41 -0.08
C PHE A 307 12.24 18.72 -1.38
N LYS A 308 13.40 19.13 -1.91
CA LYS A 308 13.88 18.70 -3.25
C LYS A 308 14.90 17.56 -3.25
N ASN A 309 15.53 17.26 -2.11
CA ASN A 309 16.59 16.25 -2.01
C ASN A 309 16.18 15.11 -1.06
N ASP A 310 16.42 13.88 -1.49
CA ASP A 310 16.33 12.64 -0.68
C ASP A 310 17.55 12.49 0.27
N ASP A 311 18.46 13.47 0.31
CA ASP A 311 19.74 13.41 1.05
C ASP A 311 19.72 14.06 2.45
N ASP A 312 18.62 14.67 2.88
CA ASP A 312 18.51 15.31 4.21
C ASP A 312 17.48 14.58 5.10
N ASP A 313 17.97 13.58 5.84
CA ASP A 313 17.26 12.80 6.86
C ASP A 313 15.87 12.34 6.38
N ASP A 314 15.90 11.34 5.48
CA ASP A 314 14.80 10.78 4.69
C ASP A 314 13.56 10.33 5.50
N ASN A 315 13.65 10.44 6.83
CA ASN A 315 12.72 9.96 7.83
C ASN A 315 12.22 11.05 8.81
N ASP A 316 12.38 12.34 8.49
CA ASP A 316 11.75 13.41 9.26
C ASP A 316 10.22 13.42 9.06
N LEU A 317 9.50 13.07 10.12
CA LEU A 317 8.04 13.03 10.13
C LEU A 317 7.40 14.40 9.85
N LYS A 318 8.02 15.50 10.31
CA LYS A 318 7.48 16.85 10.11
C LYS A 318 7.58 17.27 8.64
N LYS A 319 8.68 16.93 7.97
CA LYS A 319 8.82 17.11 6.52
C LYS A 319 7.77 16.30 5.75
N SER A 320 7.52 15.06 6.17
CA SER A 320 6.51 14.19 5.55
C SER A 320 5.08 14.76 5.70
N ILE A 321 4.75 15.29 6.89
CA ILE A 321 3.49 15.99 7.15
C ILE A 321 3.36 17.24 6.26
N GLU A 322 4.41 18.06 6.19
CA GLU A 322 4.41 19.27 5.36
C GLU A 322 4.31 18.95 3.86
N LEU A 323 4.97 17.89 3.40
CA LEU A 323 4.87 17.43 2.03
C LEU A 323 3.44 16.96 1.69
N LEU A 324 2.80 16.20 2.58
CA LEU A 324 1.41 15.79 2.38
C LEU A 324 0.44 16.98 2.41
N ARG A 325 0.67 17.97 3.29
CA ARG A 325 -0.08 19.25 3.29
C ARG A 325 0.07 19.97 1.95
N PHE A 326 1.29 20.04 1.42
CA PHE A 326 1.55 20.62 0.10
C PHE A 326 0.72 19.92 -0.96
N TYR A 327 0.77 18.58 -1.06
CA TYR A 327 -0.02 17.85 -2.06
C TYR A 327 -1.52 18.04 -1.87
N ARG A 328 -2.04 17.95 -0.64
CA ARG A 328 -3.45 18.22 -0.35
C ARG A 328 -3.91 19.58 -0.89
N SER A 329 -3.10 20.61 -0.70
CA SER A 329 -3.43 21.99 -1.10
C SER A 329 -3.23 22.30 -2.59
N THR A 330 -2.57 21.40 -3.34
CA THR A 330 -2.14 21.66 -4.73
C THR A 330 -2.66 20.69 -5.76
N ILE A 331 -2.93 19.42 -5.39
CA ILE A 331 -3.34 18.38 -6.34
C ILE A 331 -4.60 17.61 -5.93
N PHE A 332 -5.00 17.62 -4.65
CA PHE A 332 -6.28 17.01 -4.23
C PHE A 332 -7.40 18.03 -4.31
N LYS A 333 -8.60 17.59 -4.71
CA LYS A 333 -9.80 18.45 -4.77
C LYS A 333 -10.33 18.82 -3.40
#